data_AF-A0A558DAM3-F1
#
_entry.id   AF-A0A558DAM3-F1
#
_cell.length_a   1.000
_cell.length_b   1.000
_cell.length_c   1.000
_cell.angle_alpha   90.00
_cell.angle_beta   90.00
_cell.angle_gamma   90.00
#
_symmetry.space_group_name_H-M   'P 1'
#
loop_
_entity.id
_entity.type
_entity.pdbx_description
1 polymer ?
#
loop_
_entity_poly.entity_id
_entity_poly.type
_entity_poly.pdbx_seq_one_letter_code
_entity_poly.pdbx_strand_id
1 'polypeptide(L)'
;MKKVLLIGLITLFAGALIWVLLFWQPATQLQKSDAISTLAIAEAPKGGDFILNSYKGEVDLKSLRGQVVVIYFGYTWCPDICPTSLGFLSAALEELTPEEQDKIQVLFISVDPERDSLEHLKSYGEYFHRKILGVTGTHEQLKRVANLYGAAYRLVKSDSSADYVVDHSADLYVVNQQGQLQTVIRHGTQPKQILAVLRGLINNN
;
A
#
# COMPACT_ATOMS: atom_id res chain seq x y z
N MET A 1 -42.92 14.85 -67.93
CA MET A 1 -43.29 14.86 -66.48
C MET A 1 -42.40 13.97 -65.61
N LYS A 2 -42.22 12.66 -65.89
CA LYS A 2 -41.40 11.75 -65.04
C LYS A 2 -39.93 12.17 -64.86
N LYS A 3 -39.26 12.71 -65.90
CA LYS A 3 -37.85 13.15 -65.81
C LYS A 3 -37.63 14.39 -64.93
N VAL A 4 -38.59 15.33 -64.92
CA VAL A 4 -38.52 16.56 -64.09
C VAL A 4 -38.70 16.19 -62.61
N LEU A 5 -39.61 15.26 -62.32
CA LEU A 5 -39.78 14.67 -60.99
C LEU A 5 -38.52 13.94 -60.52
N LEU A 6 -37.86 13.18 -61.41
CA LEU A 6 -36.63 12.45 -61.07
C LEU A 6 -35.45 13.39 -60.77
N ILE A 7 -35.27 14.45 -61.57
CA ILE A 7 -34.21 15.44 -61.36
C ILE A 7 -34.45 16.20 -60.05
N GLY A 8 -35.69 16.58 -59.76
CA GLY A 8 -36.06 17.23 -58.49
C GLY A 8 -35.73 16.36 -57.27
N LEU A 9 -36.03 15.06 -57.34
CA LEU A 9 -35.76 14.14 -56.23
C LEU A 9 -34.25 13.97 -55.97
N ILE A 10 -33.45 13.88 -57.04
CA ILE A 10 -31.99 13.76 -56.95
C ILE A 10 -31.38 15.03 -56.34
N THR A 11 -31.83 16.22 -56.76
CA THR A 11 -31.34 17.48 -56.19
C THR A 11 -31.66 17.62 -54.70
N LEU A 12 -32.84 17.13 -54.28
CA LEU A 12 -33.27 17.16 -52.89
C LEU A 12 -32.44 16.19 -52.03
N PHE A 13 -32.19 14.98 -52.54
CA PHE A 13 -31.36 13.99 -51.86
C PHE A 13 -29.90 14.43 -51.76
N ALA A 14 -29.34 14.99 -52.83
CA ALA A 14 -27.98 15.52 -52.83
C ALA A 14 -27.83 16.70 -51.85
N GLY A 15 -28.83 17.59 -51.79
CA GLY A 15 -28.87 18.69 -50.83
C GLY A 15 -28.93 18.19 -49.38
N ALA A 16 -29.79 17.19 -49.10
CA ALA A 16 -29.89 16.58 -47.78
C ALA A 16 -28.60 15.86 -47.36
N LEU A 17 -27.94 15.17 -48.30
CA LEU A 17 -26.67 14.49 -48.05
C LEU A 17 -25.55 15.49 -47.76
N ILE A 18 -25.46 16.58 -48.53
CA ILE A 18 -24.48 17.65 -48.30
C ILE A 18 -24.75 18.33 -46.95
N TRP A 19 -26.00 18.57 -46.60
CA TRP A 19 -26.36 19.15 -45.31
C TRP A 19 -25.98 18.23 -44.15
N VAL A 20 -26.24 16.93 -44.26
CA VAL A 20 -25.75 15.93 -43.30
C VAL A 20 -24.22 15.94 -43.24
N LEU A 21 -23.51 15.91 -44.36
CA LEU A 21 -22.05 15.90 -44.34
C LEU A 21 -21.43 17.18 -43.73
N LEU A 22 -22.08 18.34 -43.92
CA LEU A 22 -21.58 19.61 -43.41
C LEU A 22 -21.99 19.89 -41.95
N PHE A 23 -23.13 19.39 -41.50
CA PHE A 23 -23.71 19.74 -40.19
C PHE A 23 -23.86 18.56 -39.23
N TRP A 24 -23.56 17.34 -39.67
CA TRP A 24 -23.50 16.18 -38.78
C TRP A 24 -22.16 16.16 -38.06
N GLN A 25 -22.15 16.76 -36.87
CA GLN A 25 -21.09 16.53 -35.90
C GLN A 25 -21.48 15.28 -35.10
N PRO A 26 -20.88 14.10 -35.34
CA PRO A 26 -21.12 12.96 -34.47
C PRO A 26 -20.73 13.38 -33.06
N ALA A 27 -21.62 13.18 -32.08
CA ALA A 27 -21.34 13.44 -30.68
C ALA A 27 -20.32 12.43 -30.15
N THR A 28 -19.10 12.50 -30.65
CA THR A 28 -17.91 11.88 -30.06
C THR A 28 -17.07 12.97 -29.41
N GLN A 29 -17.72 13.89 -28.70
CA GLN A 29 -17.08 14.47 -27.54
C GLN A 29 -17.21 13.43 -26.44
N LEU A 30 -16.16 12.62 -26.28
CA LEU A 30 -15.79 12.17 -24.95
C LEU A 30 -15.68 13.44 -24.12
N GLN A 31 -16.76 13.77 -23.43
CA GLN A 31 -16.79 14.80 -22.41
C GLN A 31 -15.82 14.28 -21.36
N LYS A 32 -14.56 14.67 -21.50
CA LYS A 32 -13.52 14.51 -20.50
C LYS A 32 -14.07 15.29 -19.31
N SER A 33 -14.80 14.59 -18.43
CA SER A 33 -15.48 15.26 -17.35
C SER A 33 -14.40 15.87 -16.48
N ASP A 34 -14.31 17.20 -16.50
CA ASP A 34 -13.43 17.95 -15.59
C ASP A 34 -13.74 17.63 -14.12
N ALA A 35 -14.90 17.00 -13.85
CA ALA A 35 -15.25 16.38 -12.58
C ALA A 35 -14.23 15.35 -12.04
N ILE A 36 -13.41 14.72 -12.90
CA ILE A 36 -12.32 13.82 -12.45
C ILE A 36 -11.06 14.61 -12.05
N SER A 37 -10.87 15.85 -12.53
CA SER A 37 -9.72 16.69 -12.14
C SER A 37 -9.88 17.37 -10.79
N THR A 38 -11.08 17.42 -10.21
CA THR A 38 -11.35 18.02 -8.89
C THR A 38 -11.49 17.03 -7.75
N LEU A 39 -11.39 15.72 -7.99
CA LEU A 39 -11.06 14.81 -6.91
C LEU A 39 -9.60 15.14 -6.56
N ALA A 40 -9.38 15.92 -5.50
CA ALA A 40 -8.07 16.05 -4.91
C ALA A 40 -7.59 14.63 -4.62
N ILE A 41 -6.76 14.08 -5.51
CA ILE A 41 -6.12 12.80 -5.32
C ILE A 41 -5.30 13.02 -4.07
N ALA A 42 -5.68 12.35 -2.98
CA ALA A 42 -5.00 12.49 -1.71
C ALA A 42 -3.50 12.38 -1.96
N GLU A 43 -2.75 13.36 -1.48
CA GLU A 43 -1.31 13.40 -1.68
C GLU A 43 -0.72 12.04 -1.24
N ALA A 44 0.17 11.48 -2.06
CA ALA A 44 0.72 10.17 -1.78
C ALA A 44 1.34 10.15 -0.38
N PRO A 45 1.14 9.08 0.42
CA PRO A 45 1.67 9.01 1.77
C PRO A 45 3.19 9.17 1.74
N LYS A 46 3.69 10.06 2.60
CA LYS A 46 5.13 10.35 2.72
C LYS A 46 5.78 9.61 3.91
N GLY A 47 4.98 8.85 4.66
CA GLY A 47 5.35 8.36 5.98
C GLY A 47 5.32 9.46 7.03
N GLY A 48 5.90 9.21 8.18
CA GLY A 48 6.05 10.20 9.25
C GLY A 48 6.54 9.55 10.54
N ASP A 49 7.06 10.38 11.45
CA ASP A 49 7.51 9.91 12.75
C ASP A 49 6.34 9.48 13.63
N PHE A 50 6.60 8.44 14.43
CA PHE A 50 5.66 7.93 15.40
C PHE A 50 6.38 7.30 16.58
N ILE A 51 5.64 7.15 17.67
CA ILE A 51 6.06 6.44 18.87
C ILE A 51 5.02 5.35 19.15
N LEU A 52 5.48 4.12 19.26
CA LEU A 52 4.68 2.94 19.63
C LEU A 52 5.39 2.18 20.76
N ASN A 53 4.73 1.17 21.31
CA ASN A 53 5.23 0.37 22.42
C ASN A 53 5.70 -0.99 21.96
N SER A 54 6.79 -1.47 22.53
CA SER A 54 7.33 -2.83 22.34
C SER A 54 7.61 -3.48 23.68
N TYR A 55 7.95 -4.76 23.70
CA TYR A 55 8.43 -5.45 24.91
C TYR A 55 9.73 -4.84 25.48
N LYS A 56 10.46 -4.02 24.72
CA LYS A 56 11.68 -3.31 25.14
C LYS A 56 11.41 -1.90 25.65
N GLY A 57 10.15 -1.46 25.68
CA GLY A 57 9.74 -0.09 25.96
C GLY A 57 9.29 0.66 24.69
N GLU A 58 9.25 1.98 24.77
CA GLU A 58 8.83 2.85 23.67
C GLU A 58 9.82 2.77 22.49
N VAL A 59 9.26 2.72 21.28
CA VAL A 59 9.97 2.71 20.01
C VAL A 59 9.59 3.97 19.26
N ASP A 60 10.54 4.91 19.18
CA ASP A 60 10.44 6.12 18.38
C ASP A 60 11.13 5.89 17.02
N LEU A 61 10.39 6.05 15.92
CA LEU A 61 10.95 5.94 14.56
C LEU A 61 12.13 6.92 14.35
N LYS A 62 12.10 8.07 15.01
CA LYS A 62 13.18 9.07 14.97
C LYS A 62 14.46 8.59 15.62
N SER A 63 14.38 7.67 16.59
CA SER A 63 15.59 7.08 17.18
C SER A 63 16.25 6.03 16.27
N LEU A 64 15.54 5.53 15.26
CA LEU A 64 16.02 4.55 14.29
C LEU A 64 16.70 5.18 13.04
N ARG A 65 16.93 6.49 13.03
CA ARG A 65 17.67 7.15 11.94
C ARG A 65 19.08 6.56 11.83
N GLY A 66 19.56 6.44 10.60
CA GLY A 66 20.77 5.68 10.27
C GLY A 66 20.51 4.20 9.95
N GLN A 67 19.29 3.69 10.18
CA GLN A 67 18.87 2.36 9.76
C GLN A 67 17.79 2.43 8.69
N VAL A 68 17.78 1.45 7.78
CA VAL A 68 16.63 1.19 6.91
C VAL A 68 15.57 0.51 7.76
N VAL A 69 14.37 1.10 7.84
CA VAL A 69 13.28 0.56 8.64
C VAL A 69 12.22 -0.05 7.72
N VAL A 70 11.92 -1.33 7.90
CA VAL A 70 10.81 -1.99 7.20
C VAL A 70 9.63 -2.06 8.15
N ILE A 71 8.53 -1.44 7.77
CA ILE A 71 7.28 -1.44 8.54
C ILE A 71 6.30 -2.40 7.88
N TYR A 72 5.68 -3.25 8.68
CA TYR A 72 4.58 -4.11 8.27
C TYR A 72 3.42 -3.97 9.24
N PHE A 73 2.23 -3.65 8.72
CA PHE A 73 1.00 -3.61 9.51
C PHE A 73 0.34 -4.99 9.45
N GLY A 74 0.05 -5.58 10.61
CA GLY A 74 -0.55 -6.92 10.69
C GLY A 74 -1.13 -7.20 12.06
N TYR A 75 -1.42 -8.46 12.36
CA TYR A 75 -1.85 -8.91 13.68
C TYR A 75 -1.52 -10.40 13.84
N THR A 76 -1.28 -10.86 15.07
CA THR A 76 -0.72 -12.22 15.28
C THR A 76 -1.70 -13.35 14.93
N TRP A 77 -3.01 -13.06 14.98
CA TRP A 77 -4.09 -14.01 14.68
C TRP A 77 -4.43 -14.11 13.19
N CYS A 78 -3.66 -13.48 12.30
CA CYS A 78 -3.87 -13.59 10.86
C CYS A 78 -3.48 -14.99 10.36
N PRO A 79 -4.39 -15.76 9.75
CA PRO A 79 -4.16 -17.17 9.47
C PRO A 79 -3.23 -17.45 8.28
N ASP A 80 -2.97 -16.47 7.41
CA ASP A 80 -2.31 -16.73 6.11
C ASP A 80 -1.39 -15.59 5.64
N ILE A 81 -1.94 -14.42 5.31
CA ILE A 81 -1.20 -13.35 4.62
C ILE A 81 -0.03 -12.77 5.47
N CYS A 82 -0.21 -12.61 6.78
CA CYS A 82 0.85 -12.19 7.70
C CYS A 82 2.03 -13.16 7.72
N PRO A 83 1.84 -14.46 8.07
CA PRO A 83 2.95 -15.39 8.13
C PRO A 83 3.67 -15.56 6.78
N THR A 84 2.96 -15.51 5.64
CA THR A 84 3.61 -15.53 4.32
C THR A 84 4.50 -14.33 4.10
N SER A 85 4.02 -13.12 4.40
CA SER A 85 4.78 -11.87 4.18
C SER A 85 6.03 -11.81 5.06
N LEU A 86 5.89 -12.15 6.34
CA LEU A 86 7.01 -12.17 7.28
C LEU A 86 7.99 -13.31 6.97
N GLY A 87 7.50 -14.45 6.48
CA GLY A 87 8.36 -15.54 6.00
C GLY A 87 9.21 -15.13 4.79
N PHE A 88 8.63 -14.43 3.81
CA PHE A 88 9.38 -13.93 2.66
C PHE A 88 10.38 -12.84 3.03
N LEU A 89 10.00 -11.95 3.94
CA LEU A 89 10.93 -10.94 4.47
C LEU A 89 12.07 -11.60 5.26
N SER A 90 11.77 -12.58 6.11
CA SER A 90 12.78 -13.33 6.87
C SER A 90 13.78 -14.02 5.94
N ALA A 91 13.30 -14.72 4.91
CA ALA A 91 14.16 -15.33 3.90
C ALA A 91 15.06 -14.31 3.18
N ALA A 92 14.59 -13.07 2.97
CA ALA A 92 15.42 -12.00 2.42
C ALA A 92 16.46 -11.49 3.42
N LEU A 93 16.13 -11.40 4.71
CA LEU A 93 17.04 -10.94 5.76
C LEU A 93 18.18 -11.95 6.02
N GLU A 94 17.91 -13.25 5.91
CA GLU A 94 18.92 -14.30 6.08
C GLU A 94 20.02 -14.28 4.99
N GLU A 95 19.72 -13.70 3.82
CA GLU A 95 20.69 -13.54 2.72
C GLU A 95 21.59 -12.29 2.89
N LEU A 96 21.35 -11.48 3.92
CA LEU A 96 22.18 -10.33 4.26
C LEU A 96 23.34 -10.73 5.16
N THR A 97 24.48 -10.09 4.95
CA THR A 97 25.63 -10.19 5.87
C THR A 97 25.28 -9.62 7.25
N PRO A 98 25.98 -10.03 8.32
CA PRO A 98 25.79 -9.45 9.65
C PRO A 98 25.85 -7.91 9.66
N GLU A 99 26.78 -7.33 8.91
CA GLU A 99 26.97 -5.88 8.80
C GLU A 99 25.81 -5.19 8.07
N GLU A 100 25.24 -5.83 7.04
CA GLU A 100 24.03 -5.35 6.37
C GLU A 100 22.82 -5.44 7.30
N GLN A 101 22.67 -6.55 8.03
CA GLN A 101 21.58 -6.75 8.98
C GLN A 101 21.58 -5.72 10.11
N ASP A 102 22.74 -5.22 10.55
CA ASP A 102 22.85 -4.20 11.59
C ASP A 102 22.39 -2.81 11.15
N LYS A 103 22.27 -2.60 9.83
CA LYS A 103 21.70 -1.39 9.23
C LYS A 103 20.19 -1.49 9.01
N ILE A 104 19.54 -2.59 9.42
CA ILE A 104 18.09 -2.79 9.24
C ILE A 104 17.40 -3.01 10.58
N GLN A 105 16.22 -2.40 10.71
CA GLN A 105 15.24 -2.72 11.75
C GLN A 105 13.90 -3.04 11.08
N VAL A 106 13.23 -4.13 11.48
CA VAL A 106 11.87 -4.43 11.04
C VAL A 106 10.90 -4.15 12.18
N LEU A 107 9.82 -3.42 11.90
CA LEU A 107 8.74 -3.13 12.82
C LEU A 107 7.48 -3.85 12.35
N PHE A 108 7.08 -4.88 13.09
CA PHE A 108 5.78 -5.52 12.96
C PHE A 108 4.78 -4.73 13.82
N ILE A 109 4.02 -3.84 13.19
CA ILE A 109 3.00 -3.01 13.87
C ILE A 109 1.71 -3.83 13.94
N SER A 110 1.39 -4.31 15.14
CA SER A 110 0.09 -4.91 15.38
C SER A 110 -1.01 -3.85 15.35
N VAL A 111 -2.04 -4.11 14.54
CA VAL A 111 -3.25 -3.29 14.46
C VAL A 111 -4.37 -3.78 15.40
N ASP A 112 -4.07 -4.76 16.25
CA ASP A 112 -5.02 -5.43 17.14
C ASP A 112 -4.52 -5.48 18.60
N PRO A 113 -4.45 -4.32 19.28
CA PRO A 113 -3.88 -4.21 20.62
C PRO A 113 -4.67 -4.95 21.71
N GLU A 114 -5.92 -5.36 21.43
CA GLU A 114 -6.76 -6.08 22.40
C GLU A 114 -6.38 -7.56 22.50
N ARG A 115 -5.88 -8.15 21.41
CA ARG A 115 -5.46 -9.57 21.36
C ARG A 115 -3.96 -9.78 21.34
N ASP A 116 -3.21 -8.78 20.86
CA ASP A 116 -1.76 -8.87 20.69
C ASP A 116 -1.02 -8.18 21.85
N SER A 117 -0.76 -8.94 22.92
CA SER A 117 0.09 -8.45 24.01
C SER A 117 1.55 -8.27 23.56
N LEU A 118 2.31 -7.43 24.29
CA LEU A 118 3.72 -7.18 23.98
C LEU A 118 4.58 -8.45 24.04
N GLU A 119 4.29 -9.34 24.99
CA GLU A 119 4.94 -10.64 25.13
C GLU A 119 4.64 -11.55 23.94
N HIS A 120 3.39 -11.57 23.47
CA HIS A 120 3.02 -12.36 22.30
C HIS A 120 3.68 -11.78 21.04
N LEU A 121 3.69 -10.46 20.88
CA LEU A 121 4.36 -9.78 19.78
C LEU A 121 5.87 -10.03 19.75
N LYS A 122 6.51 -10.13 20.92
CA LYS A 122 7.90 -10.56 21.03
C LYS A 122 8.08 -11.97 20.45
N SER A 123 7.34 -12.94 20.97
CA SER A 123 7.45 -14.33 20.52
C SER A 123 7.15 -14.50 19.03
N TYR A 124 6.13 -13.79 18.54
CA TYR A 124 5.74 -13.81 17.14
C TYR A 124 6.84 -13.23 16.24
N GLY A 125 7.39 -12.07 16.57
CA GLY A 125 8.48 -11.47 15.79
C GLY A 125 9.75 -12.33 15.77
N GLU A 126 10.18 -12.80 16.95
CA GLU A 126 11.38 -13.64 17.11
C GLU A 126 11.26 -15.00 16.42
N TYR A 127 10.03 -15.53 16.26
CA TYR A 127 9.78 -16.73 15.47
C TYR A 127 10.20 -16.58 14.01
N PHE A 128 9.94 -15.42 13.40
CA PHE A 128 10.29 -15.18 12.00
C PHE A 128 11.75 -14.77 11.82
N HIS A 129 12.23 -13.77 12.57
CA HIS A 129 13.62 -13.30 12.47
C HIS A 129 13.97 -12.37 13.64
N ARG A 130 15.21 -12.42 14.14
CA ARG A 130 15.68 -11.59 15.28
C ARG A 130 15.59 -10.06 15.06
N LYS A 131 15.51 -9.62 13.80
CA LYS A 131 15.37 -8.20 13.42
C LYS A 131 13.91 -7.72 13.41
N ILE A 132 12.95 -8.61 13.59
CA ILE A 132 11.52 -8.27 13.65
C ILE A 132 11.15 -7.92 15.08
N LEU A 133 10.90 -6.64 15.32
CA LEU A 133 10.40 -6.14 16.58
C LEU A 133 8.89 -5.93 16.46
N GLY A 134 8.13 -6.70 17.24
CA GLY A 134 6.70 -6.47 17.40
C GLY A 134 6.42 -5.21 18.22
N VAL A 135 5.58 -4.33 17.69
CA VAL A 135 5.16 -3.09 18.33
C VAL A 135 3.65 -2.90 18.22
N THR A 136 3.04 -2.19 19.17
CA THR A 136 1.63 -1.84 19.14
C THR A 136 1.37 -0.53 19.89
N GLY A 137 0.13 -0.05 19.92
CA GLY A 137 -0.26 1.14 20.64
C GLY A 137 -1.76 1.21 20.84
N THR A 138 -2.25 2.38 21.26
CA THR A 138 -3.69 2.63 21.30
C THR A 138 -4.27 2.62 19.89
N HIS A 139 -5.55 2.29 19.76
CA HIS A 139 -6.28 2.38 18.48
C HIS A 139 -6.12 3.74 17.79
N GLU A 140 -6.07 4.83 18.56
CA GLU A 140 -5.87 6.18 18.02
C GLU A 140 -4.46 6.37 17.45
N GLN A 141 -3.42 5.91 18.16
CA GLN A 141 -2.05 5.90 17.63
C GLN A 141 -1.96 5.07 16.36
N LEU A 142 -2.49 3.85 16.37
CA LEU A 142 -2.42 2.93 15.23
C LEU A 142 -3.11 3.51 14.00
N LYS A 143 -4.30 4.12 14.16
CA LYS A 143 -4.99 4.80 13.08
C LYS A 143 -4.18 5.96 12.49
N ARG A 144 -3.56 6.77 13.35
CA ARG A 144 -2.69 7.88 12.89
C ARG A 144 -1.49 7.35 12.12
N VAL A 145 -0.81 6.33 12.65
CA VAL A 145 0.36 5.73 11.99
C VAL A 145 -0.02 5.10 10.67
N ALA A 146 -1.10 4.31 10.61
CA ALA A 146 -1.58 3.73 9.35
C ALA A 146 -1.83 4.81 8.28
N ASN A 147 -2.47 5.93 8.67
CA ASN A 147 -2.72 7.05 7.76
C ASN A 147 -1.43 7.70 7.22
N LEU A 148 -0.39 7.87 8.04
CA LEU A 148 0.90 8.44 7.61
C LEU A 148 1.53 7.64 6.46
N TYR A 149 1.35 6.32 6.49
CA TYR A 149 1.87 5.38 5.50
C TYR A 149 0.87 5.01 4.41
N GLY A 150 -0.37 5.52 4.49
CA GLY A 150 -1.46 5.14 3.58
C GLY A 150 -1.89 3.67 3.72
N ALA A 151 -1.56 3.04 4.84
CA ALA A 151 -2.05 1.71 5.19
C ALA A 151 -3.51 1.82 5.65
N ALA A 152 -4.30 0.81 5.34
CA ALA A 152 -5.67 0.69 5.81
C ALA A 152 -5.82 -0.60 6.62
N TYR A 153 -6.62 -0.54 7.68
CA TYR A 153 -7.07 -1.73 8.37
C TYR A 153 -8.49 -1.56 8.90
N ARG A 154 -9.21 -2.67 9.08
CA ARG A 154 -10.59 -2.69 9.55
C ARG A 154 -10.90 -4.01 10.25
N LEU A 155 -11.53 -3.92 11.41
CA LEU A 155 -12.08 -5.09 12.09
C LEU A 155 -13.34 -5.56 11.36
N VAL A 156 -13.38 -6.84 11.01
CA VAL A 156 -14.49 -7.48 10.32
C VAL A 156 -15.00 -8.63 11.19
N LYS A 157 -16.28 -8.58 11.55
CA LYS A 157 -16.91 -9.67 12.32
C LYS A 157 -16.76 -10.99 11.58
N SER A 158 -16.48 -12.05 12.32
CA SER A 158 -16.32 -13.39 11.80
C SER A 158 -17.32 -14.31 12.46
N ASP A 159 -17.93 -15.21 11.70
CA ASP A 159 -18.79 -16.28 12.25
C ASP A 159 -17.96 -17.46 12.82
N SER A 160 -16.63 -17.31 12.88
CA SER A 160 -15.71 -18.28 13.47
C SER A 160 -15.50 -18.05 14.97
N SER A 161 -14.81 -18.97 15.64
CA SER A 161 -14.47 -18.87 17.07
C SER A 161 -13.58 -17.67 17.44
N ALA A 162 -13.07 -16.92 16.46
CA ALA A 162 -12.19 -15.77 16.66
C ALA A 162 -12.94 -14.44 16.86
N ASP A 163 -14.28 -14.45 16.83
CA ASP A 163 -15.22 -13.31 16.90
C ASP A 163 -15.06 -12.24 15.80
N TYR A 164 -13.84 -11.95 15.37
CA TYR A 164 -13.49 -11.05 14.27
C TYR A 164 -12.11 -11.35 13.67
N VAL A 165 -11.94 -10.93 12.41
CA VAL A 165 -10.66 -10.83 11.71
C VAL A 165 -10.33 -9.37 11.45
N VAL A 166 -9.09 -9.08 11.08
CA VAL A 166 -8.69 -7.71 10.69
C VAL A 166 -8.30 -7.73 9.22
N ASP A 167 -9.07 -7.03 8.38
CA ASP A 167 -8.61 -6.67 7.04
C ASP A 167 -7.46 -5.66 7.22
N HIS A 168 -6.30 -5.90 6.62
CA HIS A 168 -5.20 -4.92 6.66
C HIS A 168 -4.41 -4.91 5.35
N SER A 169 -3.76 -3.79 5.06
CA SER A 169 -2.75 -3.72 4.00
C SER A 169 -1.60 -4.68 4.32
N ALA A 170 -1.25 -5.52 3.35
CA ALA A 170 -0.21 -6.56 3.49
C ALA A 170 1.12 -6.19 2.83
N ASP A 171 1.32 -4.90 2.56
CA ASP A 171 2.54 -4.39 1.93
C ASP A 171 3.63 -4.10 2.97
N LEU A 172 4.89 -4.14 2.54
CA LEU A 172 6.04 -3.71 3.33
C LEU A 172 6.37 -2.25 2.99
N TYR A 173 6.39 -1.38 3.99
CA TYR A 173 6.70 0.03 3.84
C TYR A 173 8.16 0.25 4.22
N VAL A 174 8.98 0.66 3.26
CA VAL A 174 10.43 0.76 3.46
C VAL A 174 10.83 2.22 3.63
N VAL A 175 11.30 2.52 4.83
CA VAL A 175 11.75 3.84 5.26
C VAL A 175 13.27 3.88 5.16
N ASN A 176 13.80 4.91 4.52
CA ASN A 176 15.26 5.09 4.37
C ASN A 176 15.92 5.54 5.69
N GLN A 177 17.24 5.67 5.68
CA GLN A 177 18.02 6.02 6.87
C GLN A 177 17.77 7.45 7.38
N GLN A 178 17.14 8.30 6.56
CA GLN A 178 16.71 9.65 6.89
C GLN A 178 15.28 9.68 7.47
N GLY A 179 14.59 8.54 7.51
CA GLY A 179 13.24 8.40 8.05
C GLY A 179 12.11 8.73 7.10
N GLN A 180 12.40 8.76 5.80
CA GLN A 180 11.40 9.05 4.77
C GLN A 180 10.91 7.75 4.15
N LEU A 181 9.60 7.65 3.89
CA LEU A 181 9.06 6.51 3.14
C LEU A 181 9.62 6.55 1.70
N GLN A 182 10.42 5.55 1.36
CA GLN A 182 11.12 5.49 0.08
C GLN A 182 10.37 4.63 -0.93
N THR A 183 9.83 3.49 -0.50
CA THR A 183 9.09 2.58 -1.37
C THR A 183 8.13 1.70 -0.58
N VAL A 184 7.15 1.14 -1.29
CA VAL A 184 6.20 0.16 -0.78
C VAL A 184 6.36 -1.12 -1.59
N ILE A 185 6.78 -2.19 -0.95
CA ILE A 185 6.92 -3.51 -1.57
C ILE A 185 5.59 -4.24 -1.40
N ARG A 186 5.01 -4.67 -2.53
CA ARG A 186 3.71 -5.34 -2.53
C ARG A 186 3.76 -6.71 -1.87
N HIS A 187 2.67 -7.08 -1.20
CA HIS A 187 2.47 -8.47 -0.76
C HIS A 187 2.77 -9.47 -1.90
N GLY A 188 3.37 -10.60 -1.54
CA GLY A 188 3.73 -11.67 -2.50
C GLY A 188 5.00 -11.39 -3.32
N THR A 189 5.67 -10.25 -3.13
CA THR A 189 7.00 -10.00 -3.72
C THR A 189 8.00 -11.05 -3.25
N GLN A 190 8.78 -11.61 -4.17
CA GLN A 190 9.67 -12.73 -3.87
C GLN A 190 10.87 -12.27 -3.01
N PRO A 191 11.42 -13.15 -2.12
CA PRO A 191 12.52 -12.78 -1.23
C PRO A 191 13.73 -12.13 -1.91
N LYS A 192 14.12 -12.62 -3.10
CA LYS A 192 15.22 -12.03 -3.88
C LYS A 192 14.98 -10.57 -4.29
N GLN A 193 13.74 -10.21 -4.58
CA GLN A 193 13.37 -8.84 -4.94
C GLN A 193 13.35 -7.94 -3.70
N ILE A 194 12.83 -8.44 -2.56
CA ILE A 194 12.90 -7.76 -1.27
C ILE A 194 14.36 -7.46 -0.92
N LEU A 195 15.22 -8.47 -0.99
CA LEU A 195 16.66 -8.37 -0.74
C LEU A 195 17.33 -7.29 -1.61
N ALA A 196 17.02 -7.26 -2.90
CA ALA A 196 17.56 -6.26 -3.82
C ALA A 196 17.18 -4.83 -3.42
N VAL A 197 15.92 -4.61 -3.01
CA VAL A 197 15.46 -3.30 -2.49
C VAL A 197 16.22 -2.93 -1.23
N LEU A 198 16.32 -3.83 -0.26
CA LEU A 198 17.01 -3.56 1.00
C LEU A 198 18.48 -3.22 0.79
N ARG A 199 19.21 -4.00 -0.02
CA ARG A 199 20.61 -3.72 -0.37
C ARG A 199 20.79 -2.37 -1.07
N GLY A 200 19.88 -2.03 -1.98
CA GLY A 200 19.89 -0.72 -2.64
C GLY A 200 19.83 0.43 -1.64
N LEU A 201 18.98 0.31 -0.60
CA LEU A 201 18.83 1.35 0.41
C LEU A 201 19.94 1.34 1.46
N ILE A 202 20.55 0.19 1.75
CA ILE A 202 21.71 0.10 2.63
C ILE A 202 22.95 0.79 2.02
N ASN A 203 23.11 0.70 0.70
CA ASN A 203 24.33 1.12 0.00
C ASN A 203 24.30 2.56 -0.54
N ASN A 204 23.10 3.12 -0.80
CA ASN A 204 22.95 4.45 -1.43
C ASN A 204 22.96 5.61 -0.43
N ASN A 205 23.92 5.62 0.49
CA ASN A 205 24.18 6.76 1.40
C ASN A 205 25.23 7.71 0.84
#